data_AF-A0A3D5FIV1-F1
#
_entry.id   AF-A0A3D5FIV1-F1
#
_cell.length_a   1.000
_cell.length_b   1.000
_cell.length_c   1.000
_cell.angle_alpha   90.00
_cell.angle_beta   90.00
_cell.angle_gamma   90.00
#
_symmetry.space_group_name_H-M   'P 1'
#
loop_
_entity.id
_entity.type
_entity.pdbx_description
1 polymer ?
#
loop_
_entity_poly.entity_id
_entity_poly.type
_entity_poly.pdbx_seq_one_letter_code
_entity_poly.pdbx_strand_id
1 'polypeptide(L)'
;ESRDLTKLVSGQVSDWDNRSVWKKGNQSFIVRESDKLVRGNVDGHVVYELYNLDADPLEQRNLIDEPARHQTIEALRAELDTWHEAQDEKGRLRAETSV
;
A
#
# COMPACT_ATOMS: atom_id res chain seq x y z
N GLU A 1 10.71 -1.42 13.66
CA GLU A 1 11.30 -0.19 13.09
C GLU A 1 10.26 0.56 12.28
N SER A 2 10.13 1.88 12.50
CA SER A 2 9.26 2.79 11.73
C SER A 2 10.15 3.69 10.89
N ARG A 3 9.84 3.82 9.60
CA ARG A 3 10.57 4.72 8.72
C ARG A 3 10.02 6.13 8.89
N ASP A 4 10.92 7.09 9.05
CA ASP A 4 10.64 8.50 9.17
C ASP A 4 9.87 9.01 7.94
N LEU A 5 8.63 9.47 8.15
CA LEU A 5 7.71 9.99 7.13
C LEU A 5 7.93 11.49 6.86
N THR A 6 8.87 12.14 7.55
CA THR A 6 9.14 13.59 7.42
C THR A 6 9.32 14.01 5.97
N LYS A 7 9.94 13.16 5.13
CA LYS A 7 10.15 13.44 3.69
C LYS A 7 8.86 13.44 2.87
N LEU A 8 7.88 12.62 3.24
CA LEU A 8 6.56 12.59 2.59
C LEU A 8 5.79 13.87 2.94
N VAL A 9 5.80 14.24 4.23
CA VAL A 9 5.13 15.45 4.75
C VAL A 9 5.78 16.74 4.23
N SER A 10 7.10 16.75 3.99
CA SER A 10 7.81 17.92 3.50
C SER A 10 7.75 18.11 1.97
N GLY A 11 6.88 17.39 1.27
CA GLY A 11 6.67 17.56 -0.18
C GLY A 11 7.79 17.01 -1.07
N GLN A 12 8.71 16.19 -0.53
CA GLN A 12 9.74 15.50 -1.33
C GLN A 12 9.19 14.17 -1.85
N VAL A 13 8.10 14.24 -2.61
CA VAL A 13 7.31 13.08 -3.08
C VAL A 13 8.01 12.29 -4.20
N SER A 14 8.97 12.91 -4.90
CA SER A 14 9.71 12.29 -6.01
C SER A 14 10.51 11.03 -5.63
N ASP A 15 10.88 10.90 -4.34
CA ASP A 15 11.56 9.71 -3.81
C ASP A 15 10.61 8.57 -3.39
N TRP A 16 9.29 8.83 -3.43
CA TRP A 16 8.21 7.94 -3.01
C TRP A 16 7.34 7.44 -4.17
N ASP A 17 7.34 8.19 -5.28
CA ASP A 17 6.75 7.74 -6.53
C ASP A 17 7.40 6.40 -6.97
N ASN A 18 6.60 5.45 -7.43
CA ASN A 18 7.02 4.08 -7.79
C ASN A 18 7.53 3.18 -6.63
N ARG A 19 7.20 3.47 -5.36
CA ARG A 19 7.62 2.64 -4.23
C ARG A 19 6.45 2.02 -3.44
N SER A 20 6.08 0.80 -3.83
CA SER A 20 5.27 -0.12 -3.02
C SER A 20 6.17 -0.70 -1.93
N VAL A 21 6.23 -0.10 -0.75
CA VAL A 21 7.12 -0.60 0.30
C VAL A 21 6.62 -0.26 1.68
N TRP A 22 5.87 -1.20 2.24
CA TRP A 22 6.04 -1.62 3.62
C TRP A 22 5.22 -2.88 3.87
N LYS A 23 5.75 -3.85 4.63
CA LYS A 23 4.96 -4.88 5.30
C LYS A 23 5.35 -4.81 6.78
N LYS A 24 4.52 -4.20 7.63
CA LYS A 24 4.68 -4.30 9.08
C LYS A 24 3.50 -5.08 9.64
N GLY A 25 3.80 -6.28 10.14
CA GLY A 25 2.76 -7.22 10.53
C GLY A 25 1.84 -7.55 9.35
N ASN A 26 0.55 -7.30 9.53
CA ASN A 26 -0.51 -7.66 8.58
C ASN A 26 -0.90 -6.53 7.60
N GLN A 27 -0.15 -5.43 7.57
CA GLN A 27 -0.46 -4.28 6.72
C GLN A 27 0.63 -3.98 5.70
N SER A 28 0.19 -3.54 4.52
CA SER A 28 1.02 -3.03 3.43
C SER A 28 0.35 -1.86 2.74
N PHE A 29 1.09 -1.05 1.99
CA PHE A 29 0.50 0.05 1.23
C PHE A 29 1.26 0.34 -0.07
N ILE A 30 0.58 1.03 -0.98
CA ILE A 30 1.12 1.59 -2.20
C ILE A 30 0.71 3.07 -2.31
N VAL A 31 1.60 3.91 -2.80
CA VAL A 31 1.33 5.33 -3.10
C VAL A 31 1.59 5.57 -4.58
N ARG A 32 0.66 6.20 -5.29
CA ARG A 32 0.81 6.69 -6.67
C ARG A 32 0.28 8.10 -6.72
N GLU A 33 1.10 9.04 -7.19
CA GLU A 33 0.76 10.47 -7.17
C GLU A 33 0.34 10.89 -5.75
N SER A 34 -0.91 11.35 -5.57
CA SER A 34 -1.47 11.74 -4.28
C SER A 34 -2.29 10.64 -3.61
N ASP A 35 -2.51 9.49 -4.24
CA ASP A 35 -3.36 8.45 -3.70
C ASP A 35 -2.54 7.35 -3.01
N LYS A 36 -2.93 7.02 -1.78
CA LYS A 36 -2.38 5.93 -0.97
C LYS A 36 -3.44 4.87 -0.75
N LEU A 37 -3.18 3.65 -1.22
CA LEU A 37 -3.99 2.49 -0.89
C LEU A 37 -3.28 1.67 0.20
N VAL A 38 -3.95 1.50 1.33
CA VAL A 38 -3.54 0.60 2.41
C VAL A 38 -4.30 -0.72 2.25
N ARG A 39 -3.58 -1.83 2.43
CA ARG A 39 -4.11 -3.19 2.51
C ARG A 39 -3.79 -3.74 3.90
N GLY A 40 -4.81 -4.16 4.62
CA GLY A 40 -4.70 -4.79 5.93
C GLY A 40 -5.33 -6.18 5.97
N ASN A 41 -5.22 -6.82 7.12
CA ASN A 41 -5.97 -8.02 7.46
C ASN A 41 -6.70 -7.80 8.79
N VAL A 42 -8.02 -8.00 8.78
CA VAL A 42 -8.89 -7.94 9.96
C VAL A 42 -9.60 -9.29 10.06
N ASP A 43 -9.34 -10.03 11.14
CA ASP A 43 -9.93 -11.35 11.40
C ASP A 43 -9.80 -12.35 10.23
N GLY A 44 -8.66 -12.33 9.53
CA GLY A 44 -8.41 -13.20 8.37
C GLY A 44 -8.89 -12.61 7.04
N HIS A 45 -9.67 -11.53 7.04
CA HIS A 45 -10.18 -10.89 5.84
C HIS A 45 -9.27 -9.74 5.39
N VAL A 46 -8.98 -9.70 4.08
CA VAL A 46 -8.25 -8.60 3.47
C VAL A 46 -9.18 -7.39 3.38
N VAL A 47 -8.71 -6.25 3.89
CA VAL A 47 -9.43 -4.97 3.84
C VAL A 47 -8.55 -3.91 3.20
N TYR A 48 -9.19 -2.93 2.55
CA TYR A 48 -8.50 -1.83 1.90
C TYR A 48 -9.03 -0.49 2.39
N GLU A 49 -8.14 0.50 2.43
CA GLU A 49 -8.45 1.90 2.70
C GLU A 49 -7.74 2.76 1.67
N LEU A 50 -8.43 3.79 1.15
CA LEU A 50 -7.85 4.74 0.20
C LEU A 50 -7.81 6.13 0.84
N TYR A 51 -6.67 6.81 0.72
CA TYR A 51 -6.50 8.18 1.17
C TYR A 51 -5.92 9.04 0.05
N ASN A 52 -6.31 10.32 0.01
CA ASN A 52 -5.69 11.30 -0.86
C ASN A 52 -4.80 12.22 -0.02
N LEU A 53 -3.49 12.08 -0.18
CA LEU A 53 -2.48 12.74 0.65
C LEU A 53 -2.33 14.24 0.37
N ASP A 54 -2.75 14.72 -0.80
CA ASP A 54 -2.75 16.16 -1.11
C ASP A 54 -3.86 16.89 -0.35
N ALA A 55 -5.07 16.32 -0.36
CA ALA A 55 -6.23 16.89 0.31
C ALA A 55 -6.32 16.53 1.80
N ASP A 56 -5.78 15.37 2.17
CA ASP A 56 -5.83 14.80 3.52
C ASP A 56 -4.50 14.11 3.89
N PRO A 57 -3.44 14.89 4.18
CA PRO A 57 -2.12 14.36 4.54
C PRO A 57 -2.10 13.53 5.83
N LEU A 58 -3.16 13.63 6.64
CA LEU A 58 -3.30 12.95 7.92
C LEU A 58 -4.18 11.69 7.84
N GLU A 59 -4.64 11.31 6.64
CA GLU A 59 -5.38 10.06 6.40
C GLU A 59 -6.65 9.94 7.27
N GLN A 60 -7.34 11.06 7.49
CA GLN A 60 -8.55 11.13 8.33
C GLN A 60 -9.81 10.62 7.63
N ARG A 61 -9.87 10.71 6.30
CA ARG A 61 -11.02 10.33 5.49
C ARG A 61 -10.65 9.18 4.56
N ASN A 62 -11.18 8.00 4.88
CA ASN A 62 -11.14 6.86 3.97
C ASN A 62 -12.09 7.08 2.78
N LEU A 63 -11.57 6.93 1.57
CA LEU A 63 -12.24 7.13 0.28
C LEU A 63 -12.59 5.82 -0.42
N ILE A 64 -12.50 4.66 0.26
CA ILE A 64 -12.66 3.34 -0.38
C ILE A 64 -14.05 3.13 -1.00
N ASP A 65 -15.09 3.78 -0.47
CA ASP A 65 -16.47 3.67 -0.96
C ASP A 65 -16.86 4.78 -1.93
N GLU A 66 -15.95 5.69 -2.28
CA GLU A 66 -16.22 6.80 -3.19
C GLU A 66 -16.34 6.31 -4.64
N PRO A 67 -17.53 6.39 -5.29
CA PRO A 67 -17.72 5.82 -6.62
C PRO A 67 -16.80 6.43 -7.68
N ALA A 68 -16.47 7.72 -7.54
CA ALA A 68 -15.57 8.42 -8.44
C ALA A 68 -14.12 7.91 -8.38
N ARG A 69 -13.74 7.20 -7.31
CA ARG A 69 -12.40 6.65 -7.11
C ARG A 69 -12.26 5.19 -7.55
N HIS A 70 -13.35 4.54 -7.99
CA HIS A 70 -13.39 3.10 -8.26
C HIS A 70 -12.24 2.63 -9.18
N GLN A 71 -11.99 3.32 -10.29
CA GLN A 71 -10.93 2.94 -11.22
C GLN A 71 -9.54 2.99 -10.58
N THR A 72 -9.27 4.03 -9.79
CA THR A 72 -8.00 4.17 -9.05
C THR A 72 -7.85 3.05 -8.02
N ILE A 73 -8.92 2.74 -7.28
CA ILE A 73 -8.92 1.68 -6.27
C ILE A 73 -8.56 0.34 -6.91
N GLU A 74 -9.22 -0.03 -8.00
CA GLU A 74 -8.98 -1.30 -8.68
C GLU A 74 -7.56 -1.39 -9.25
N ALA A 75 -7.04 -0.32 -9.84
CA ALA A 75 -5.67 -0.28 -10.35
C ALA A 75 -4.64 -0.48 -9.22
N LEU A 76 -4.80 0.23 -8.10
CA LEU A 76 -3.89 0.13 -6.96
C LEU A 76 -4.01 -1.24 -6.25
N ARG A 77 -5.20 -1.82 -6.18
CA ARG A 77 -5.42 -3.18 -5.64
C ARG A 77 -4.67 -4.20 -6.47
N ALA A 78 -4.87 -4.20 -7.78
CA ALA A 78 -4.23 -5.15 -8.69
C ALA A 78 -2.69 -5.08 -8.57
N GLU A 79 -2.14 -3.88 -8.49
CA GLU A 79 -0.69 -3.70 -8.33
C GLU A 79 -0.19 -4.22 -6.98
N LEU A 80 -0.89 -3.90 -5.89
CA LEU A 80 -0.50 -4.33 -4.55
C LEU A 80 -0.63 -5.84 -4.38
N ASP A 81 -1.66 -6.46 -4.95
CA ASP A 81 -1.87 -7.90 -4.91
C ASP A 81 -0.82 -8.65 -5.75
N THR A 82 -0.51 -8.17 -6.95
CA THR A 82 0.60 -8.70 -7.78
C THR A 82 1.92 -8.69 -7.01
N TRP A 83 2.18 -7.61 -6.26
CA TRP A 83 3.39 -7.52 -5.43
C TRP A 83 3.41 -8.57 -4.32
N HIS A 84 2.27 -8.82 -3.65
CA HIS A 84 2.16 -9.86 -2.61
C HIS A 84 2.40 -11.26 -3.19
N GLU A 85 1.80 -11.59 -4.33
CA GLU A 85 2.01 -12.87 -5.00
C GLU A 85 3.50 -13.11 -5.29
N ALA A 86 4.20 -12.09 -5.79
CA ALA A 86 5.64 -12.17 -6.05
C ALA A 86 6.47 -12.32 -4.76
N GLN A 87 6.03 -11.75 -3.62
CA GLN A 87 6.70 -11.97 -2.34
C GLN A 87 6.47 -13.39 -1.82
N ASP A 88 5.24 -13.90 -1.92
CA ASP A 88 4.88 -15.24 -1.46
C ASP A 88 5.61 -16.30 -2.28
N GLU A 89 5.71 -16.13 -3.60
CA GLU A 89 6.50 -17.00 -4.47
C GLU A 89 7.98 -17.01 -4.09
N LYS A 90 8.59 -15.84 -3.87
CA LYS A 90 9.98 -15.75 -3.39
C LYS A 90 10.16 -16.44 -2.03
N GLY A 91 9.17 -16.34 -1.15
CA GLY A 91 9.15 -17.03 0.14
C GLY A 91 9.16 -18.56 -0.02
N ARG A 92 8.28 -19.09 -0.89
CA ARG A 92 8.21 -20.53 -1.19
C ARG A 92 9.53 -21.06 -1.75
N LEU A 93 10.09 -20.40 -2.78
CA LEU A 93 11.34 -20.83 -3.40
C LEU A 93 12.53 -20.87 -2.42
N ARG A 94 12.59 -19.91 -1.49
CA ARG A 94 13.63 -19.90 -0.44
C ARG A 94 13.48 -21.07 0.53
N ALA A 95 12.26 -21.43 0.90
CA ALA A 95 11.99 -22.56 1.79
C ALA A 95 12.38 -23.88 1.11
N GLU A 96 12.09 -24.04 -0.17
CA GLU A 96 12.41 -25.25 -0.95
C GLU A 96 13.91 -25.43 -1.19
N THR A 97 14.67 -24.34 -1.34
CA THR A 97 16.13 -24.39 -1.57
C THR A 97 16.93 -24.59 -0.28
N SER A 98 16.29 -24.45 0.89
CA SER A 98 16.95 -24.60 2.21
C SER A 98 16.84 -26.03 2.78
N VAL A 99 16.40 -27.00 1.97
CA VAL A 99 16.23 -28.42 2.31
C VAL A 99 17.24 -29.29 1.58
#